data_AF-H6WVW8-F1
#
_entry.id   AF-H6WVW8-F1
#
_cell.length_a   1.000
_cell.length_b   1.000
_cell.length_c   1.000
_cell.angle_alpha   90.00
_cell.angle_beta   90.00
_cell.angle_gamma   90.00
#
_symmetry.space_group_name_H-M   'P 1'
#
loop_
_entity.id
_entity.type
_entity.pdbx_description
1 polymer ?
#
loop_
_entity_poly.entity_id
_entity_poly.type
_entity_poly.pdbx_seq_one_letter_code
_entity_poly.pdbx_strand_id
1 'polypeptide(L)'
;LSYCVGGTLAGSTVAYLTSTRRGRKVKSATYMTSLWDFRDPGEIGVFLAEPVLSGIEAKLERDGYLDGRIMAYSFNLLRENDLFWSFYINNYLKGDVPAPFDLLYWNTDGTNLPAATHGWYLRHLYVENRLVEPGGIELDGVKIDLRKISVPSYF
;
A
#
# COMPACT_ATOMS: atom_id res chain seq x y z
N LEU A 1 2.46 15.53 -1.52
CA LEU A 1 3.35 14.49 -0.95
C LEU A 1 2.50 13.33 -0.51
N SER A 2 2.96 12.10 -0.75
CA SER A 2 2.27 10.87 -0.40
C SER A 2 3.29 9.76 -0.12
N TYR A 3 2.90 8.77 0.68
CA TYR A 3 3.78 7.71 1.15
C TYR A 3 3.08 6.35 1.14
N CYS A 4 3.76 5.30 0.73
CA CYS A 4 3.25 3.92 0.73
C CYS A 4 1.92 3.80 -0.04
N VAL A 5 0.90 3.14 0.53
CA VAL A 5 -0.47 3.05 -0.03
C VAL A 5 -1.08 4.43 -0.32
N GLY A 6 -0.68 5.45 0.43
CA GLY A 6 -1.11 6.82 0.21
C GLY A 6 -0.69 7.36 -1.16
N GLY A 7 0.41 6.89 -1.74
CA GLY A 7 0.80 7.29 -3.10
C GLY A 7 -0.01 6.62 -4.19
N THR A 8 -0.44 5.38 -3.99
CA THR A 8 -1.41 4.68 -4.86
C THR A 8 -2.76 5.42 -4.85
N LEU A 9 -3.22 5.80 -3.66
CA LEU A 9 -4.43 6.61 -3.48
C LEU A 9 -4.28 8.00 -4.10
N ALA A 10 -3.15 8.68 -3.87
CA ALA A 10 -2.90 10.02 -4.40
C ALA A 10 -2.83 10.01 -5.94
N GLY A 11 -2.13 9.04 -6.54
CA GLY A 11 -2.07 8.87 -7.99
C GLY A 11 -3.45 8.67 -8.60
N SER A 12 -4.22 7.74 -8.05
CA SER A 12 -5.61 7.48 -8.48
C SER A 12 -6.48 8.73 -8.34
N THR A 13 -6.32 9.49 -7.25
CA THR A 13 -7.04 10.74 -7.01
C THR A 13 -6.68 11.82 -8.02
N VAL A 14 -5.40 11.99 -8.36
CA VAL A 14 -4.97 12.99 -9.36
C VAL A 14 -5.50 12.63 -10.75
N ALA A 15 -5.50 11.35 -11.11
CA ALA A 15 -6.10 10.86 -12.34
C ALA A 15 -7.63 11.09 -12.39
N TYR A 16 -8.33 10.85 -11.28
CA TYR A 16 -9.75 11.16 -11.12
C TYR A 16 -10.03 12.67 -11.26
N LEU A 17 -9.27 13.52 -10.55
CA LEU A 17 -9.42 14.98 -10.62
C LEU A 17 -9.17 15.49 -12.04
N THR A 18 -8.20 14.90 -12.75
CA THR A 18 -7.92 15.29 -14.14
C THR A 18 -9.08 14.90 -15.06
N SER A 19 -9.61 13.68 -14.91
CA SER A 19 -10.75 13.18 -15.69
C SER A 19 -12.04 13.98 -15.44
N THR A 20 -12.20 14.55 -14.24
CA THR A 20 -13.36 15.39 -13.87
C THR A 20 -13.14 16.89 -14.08
N ARG A 21 -12.10 17.28 -14.84
CA ARG A 21 -11.72 18.69 -15.12
C ARG A 21 -11.35 19.52 -13.88
N ARG A 22 -11.00 18.85 -12.79
CA ARG A 22 -10.56 19.44 -11.50
C ARG A 22 -9.03 19.31 -11.28
N GLY A 23 -8.28 18.83 -12.27
CA GLY A 23 -6.84 18.56 -12.16
C GLY A 23 -6.00 19.77 -11.73
N ARG A 24 -6.45 21.00 -12.03
CA ARG A 24 -5.74 22.25 -11.66
C ARG A 24 -5.60 22.47 -10.14
N LYS A 25 -6.31 21.69 -9.31
CA LYS A 25 -6.21 21.69 -7.84
C LYS A 25 -4.88 21.16 -7.33
N VAL A 26 -4.19 20.33 -8.12
CA VAL A 26 -2.87 19.77 -7.79
C VAL A 26 -1.84 20.42 -8.70
N LYS A 27 -0.78 20.98 -8.10
CA LYS A 27 0.29 21.67 -8.85
C LYS A 27 1.52 20.80 -9.05
N SER A 28 1.78 19.89 -8.12
CA SER A 28 2.84 18.89 -8.18
C SER A 28 2.45 17.70 -7.31
N ALA A 29 3.08 16.56 -7.56
CA ALA A 29 2.92 15.34 -6.77
C ALA A 29 4.27 14.71 -6.44
N THR A 30 4.34 14.03 -5.29
CA THR A 30 5.52 13.31 -4.83
C THR A 30 5.06 12.00 -4.23
N TYR A 31 5.61 10.89 -4.70
CA TYR A 31 5.19 9.53 -4.36
C TYR A 31 6.35 8.76 -3.74
N MET A 32 6.41 8.73 -2.40
CA MET A 32 7.51 8.06 -1.70
C MET A 32 7.15 6.61 -1.41
N THR A 33 7.98 5.67 -1.87
CA THR A 33 7.87 4.22 -1.61
C THR A 33 6.47 3.68 -1.90
N SER A 34 5.89 4.06 -3.04
CA SER A 34 4.51 3.73 -3.41
C SER A 34 4.47 2.87 -4.66
N LEU A 35 3.70 1.78 -4.62
CA LEU A 35 3.48 0.91 -5.77
C LEU A 35 2.36 1.46 -6.66
N TRP A 36 2.65 1.53 -7.96
CA TRP A 36 1.71 1.89 -9.02
C TRP A 36 1.49 0.72 -9.98
N ASP A 37 2.53 -0.09 -10.12
CA ASP A 37 2.54 -1.34 -10.85
C ASP A 37 2.84 -2.46 -9.86
N PHE A 38 1.88 -3.37 -9.70
CA PHE A 38 1.90 -4.47 -8.75
C PHE A 38 2.33 -5.80 -9.41
N ARG A 39 2.91 -5.79 -10.62
CA ARG A 39 3.45 -7.01 -11.26
C ARG A 39 4.48 -7.72 -10.39
N ASP A 40 5.28 -6.97 -9.65
CA ASP A 40 6.26 -7.49 -8.70
C ASP A 40 6.09 -6.75 -7.35
N PRO A 41 5.15 -7.20 -6.50
CA PRO A 41 4.85 -6.55 -5.23
C PRO A 41 5.83 -6.97 -4.12
N GLY A 42 6.89 -7.72 -4.45
CA GLY A 42 7.83 -8.30 -3.50
C GLY A 42 7.25 -9.50 -2.73
N GLU A 43 7.78 -9.72 -1.52
CA GLU A 43 7.49 -10.92 -0.71
C GLU A 43 6.00 -11.10 -0.37
N ILE A 44 5.23 -10.01 -0.33
CA ILE A 44 3.77 -10.04 -0.12
C ILE A 44 3.09 -10.91 -1.19
N GLY A 45 3.58 -10.87 -2.44
CA GLY A 45 2.99 -11.61 -3.55
C GLY A 45 2.95 -13.13 -3.31
N VAL A 46 3.90 -13.67 -2.53
CA VAL A 46 3.96 -15.10 -2.19
C VAL A 46 2.76 -15.53 -1.34
N PHE A 47 2.21 -14.62 -0.54
CA PHE A 47 1.09 -14.90 0.36
C PHE A 47 -0.29 -14.69 -0.28
N LEU A 48 -0.37 -14.21 -1.53
CA LEU A 48 -1.61 -13.82 -2.19
C LEU A 48 -2.10 -14.84 -3.23
N ALA A 49 -1.90 -16.13 -2.96
CA ALA A 49 -2.52 -17.19 -3.75
C ALA A 49 -4.04 -17.20 -3.57
N GLU A 50 -4.77 -17.63 -4.60
CA GLU A 50 -6.25 -17.60 -4.63
C GLU A 50 -6.93 -18.23 -3.40
N PRO A 51 -6.50 -19.41 -2.88
CA PRO A 51 -7.12 -19.99 -1.68
C PRO A 51 -6.94 -19.13 -0.43
N VAL A 52 -5.79 -18.45 -0.32
CA VAL A 52 -5.49 -17.56 0.82
C VAL A 52 -6.35 -16.30 0.71
N LEU A 53 -6.40 -15.69 -0.47
CA LEU A 53 -7.20 -14.48 -0.70
C LEU A 53 -8.69 -14.74 -0.49
N SER A 54 -9.23 -15.85 -1.00
CA SER A 54 -10.60 -16.27 -0.73
C SER A 54 -10.90 -16.43 0.76
N GLY A 55 -9.95 -16.99 1.53
CA GLY A 55 -10.06 -17.11 2.99
C GLY A 55 -10.05 -15.76 3.70
N ILE A 56 -9.21 -14.82 3.25
CA ILE A 56 -9.17 -13.44 3.74
C ILE A 56 -10.50 -12.75 3.45
N GLU A 57 -11.01 -12.82 2.23
CA GLU A 57 -12.29 -12.22 1.83
C GLU A 57 -13.45 -12.77 2.65
N ALA A 58 -13.52 -14.08 2.86
CA ALA A 58 -14.55 -14.70 3.70
C ALA A 58 -14.49 -14.21 5.16
N LYS A 59 -13.28 -14.02 5.71
CA LYS A 59 -13.09 -13.47 7.05
C LYS A 59 -13.51 -12.00 7.12
N LEU A 60 -13.14 -11.19 6.12
CA LEU A 60 -13.50 -9.77 6.04
C LEU A 60 -15.01 -9.58 5.91
N GLU A 61 -15.69 -10.42 5.13
CA GLU A 61 -17.14 -10.41 4.99
C GLU A 61 -17.84 -10.69 6.33
N ARG A 62 -17.30 -11.65 7.10
CA ARG A 62 -17.84 -12.00 8.42
C ARG A 62 -17.60 -10.92 9.46
N ASP A 63 -16.41 -10.35 9.50
CA ASP A 63 -15.98 -9.44 10.57
C ASP A 63 -16.31 -7.97 10.25
N GLY A 64 -16.49 -7.60 8.97
CA GLY A 64 -16.80 -6.26 8.49
C GLY A 64 -15.60 -5.30 8.40
N TYR A 65 -14.47 -5.68 8.98
CA TYR A 65 -13.22 -4.92 8.99
C TYR A 65 -12.00 -5.84 9.11
N LEU A 66 -10.84 -5.31 8.73
CA LEU A 66 -9.54 -5.87 9.06
C LEU A 66 -9.05 -5.26 10.37
N ASP A 67 -8.70 -6.13 11.31
CA ASP A 67 -8.03 -5.75 12.54
C ASP A 67 -6.60 -5.28 12.26
N GLY A 68 -6.27 -4.04 12.64
CA GLY A 68 -4.95 -3.43 12.42
C GLY A 68 -3.79 -4.19 13.04
N ARG A 69 -4.03 -4.99 14.10
CA ARG A 69 -3.02 -5.85 14.73
C ARG A 69 -2.52 -6.94 13.78
N ILE A 70 -3.37 -7.41 12.88
CA ILE A 70 -3.01 -8.41 11.86
C ILE A 70 -2.04 -7.78 10.86
N MET A 71 -2.28 -6.54 10.43
CA MET A 71 -1.36 -5.83 9.53
C MET A 71 0.00 -5.60 10.19
N ALA A 72 0.03 -5.13 11.44
CA ALA A 72 1.28 -4.94 12.17
C ALA A 72 2.09 -6.25 12.23
N TYR A 73 1.43 -7.38 12.49
CA TYR A 73 2.08 -8.69 12.50
C TYR A 73 2.63 -9.10 11.12
N SER A 74 1.85 -8.93 10.05
CA SER A 74 2.30 -9.21 8.68
C SER A 74 3.48 -8.34 8.26
N PHE A 75 3.47 -7.04 8.57
CA PHE A 75 4.59 -6.13 8.26
C PHE A 75 5.87 -6.47 9.02
N ASN A 76 5.77 -6.92 10.28
CA ASN A 76 6.93 -7.35 11.05
C ASN A 76 7.58 -8.62 10.48
N LEU A 77 6.79 -9.55 9.93
CA LEU A 77 7.29 -10.73 9.22
C LEU A 77 7.97 -10.36 7.90
N LEU A 78 7.41 -9.42 7.14
CA LEU A 78 7.91 -9.01 5.81
C LEU A 78 9.13 -8.06 5.85
N ARG A 79 9.40 -7.44 7.00
CA ARG A 79 10.55 -6.53 7.17
C ARG A 79 11.56 -7.05 8.19
N GLU A 80 11.60 -8.36 8.38
CA GLU A 80 12.48 -8.96 9.38
C GLU A 80 13.97 -8.62 9.16
N ASN A 81 14.39 -8.44 7.90
CA ASN A 81 15.75 -8.02 7.55
C ASN A 81 16.09 -6.60 7.99
N ASP A 82 15.16 -5.65 7.80
CA ASP A 82 15.39 -4.25 8.16
C ASP A 82 15.15 -3.97 9.65
N LEU A 83 14.28 -4.76 10.31
CA LEU A 83 13.92 -4.56 11.72
C LEU A 83 14.72 -5.44 12.69
N PHE A 84 14.91 -6.73 12.41
CA PHE A 84 15.60 -7.66 13.32
C PHE A 84 17.06 -7.88 12.90
N TRP A 85 17.33 -8.15 11.62
CA TRP A 85 18.70 -8.49 11.19
C TRP A 85 19.62 -7.28 11.13
N SER A 86 19.12 -6.12 10.69
CA SER A 86 19.90 -4.87 10.73
C SER A 86 20.26 -4.46 12.16
N PHE A 87 19.35 -4.68 13.12
CA PHE A 87 19.65 -4.50 14.55
C PHE A 87 20.71 -5.49 15.03
N TYR A 88 20.57 -6.78 14.69
CA TYR A 88 21.55 -7.80 15.05
C TYR A 88 22.95 -7.46 14.50
N ILE A 89 23.04 -7.08 13.22
CA ILE A 89 24.33 -6.73 12.60
C ILE A 89 24.93 -5.47 13.24
N ASN A 90 24.17 -4.39 13.41
CA ASN A 90 24.74 -3.15 13.92
C ASN A 90 25.03 -3.22 15.44
N ASN A 91 24.13 -3.80 16.22
CA ASN A 91 24.26 -3.75 17.68
C ASN A 91 25.07 -4.92 18.23
N TYR A 92 24.84 -6.14 17.75
CA TYR A 92 25.55 -7.32 18.25
C TYR A 92 26.91 -7.50 17.58
N LEU A 93 27.01 -7.35 16.25
CA LEU A 93 28.28 -7.55 15.54
C LEU A 93 29.18 -6.30 15.50
N LYS A 94 28.62 -5.09 15.37
CA LYS A 94 29.43 -3.86 15.30
C LYS A 94 29.53 -3.09 16.63
N GLY A 95 28.68 -3.39 17.60
CA GLY A 95 28.67 -2.71 18.90
C GLY A 95 28.07 -1.30 18.87
N ASP A 96 27.32 -0.96 17.82
CA ASP A 96 26.67 0.34 17.68
C ASP A 96 25.51 0.47 18.70
N VAL A 97 25.28 1.69 19.18
CA VAL A 97 24.16 1.98 20.11
C VAL A 97 22.83 1.84 19.36
N PRO A 98 21.82 1.15 19.92
CA PRO A 98 20.52 1.00 19.26
C PRO A 98 19.92 2.35 18.87
N ALA A 99 19.49 2.46 17.61
CA ALA A 99 18.66 3.57 17.17
C ALA A 99 17.33 3.61 17.98
N PRO A 100 16.74 4.79 18.19
CA PRO A 100 15.54 4.93 19.00
C PRO A 100 14.38 4.03 18.53
N PHE A 101 13.63 3.51 19.52
CA PHE A 101 12.51 2.57 19.38
C PHE A 101 11.20 3.20 18.83
N ASP A 102 11.25 4.43 18.35
CA ASP A 102 10.08 5.20 17.92
C ASP A 102 9.38 4.60 16.69
N LEU A 103 10.14 4.06 15.74
CA LEU A 103 9.61 3.38 14.57
C LEU A 103 8.84 2.11 14.92
N LEU A 104 9.31 1.35 15.91
CA LEU A 104 8.62 0.15 16.40
C LEU A 104 7.31 0.52 17.08
N TYR A 105 7.31 1.58 17.89
CA TYR A 105 6.09 2.09 18.52
C TYR A 105 5.05 2.47 17.47
N TRP A 106 5.45 3.24 16.45
CA TRP A 106 4.59 3.57 15.31
C TRP A 106 4.08 2.33 14.57
N ASN A 107 4.93 1.33 14.35
CA ASN A 107 4.56 0.10 13.64
C ASN A 107 3.52 -0.73 14.41
N THR A 108 3.59 -0.73 15.75
CA THR A 108 2.64 -1.46 16.60
C THR A 108 1.30 -0.76 16.78
N ASP A 109 1.21 0.54 16.46
CA ASP A 109 -0.03 1.33 16.52
C ASP A 109 -0.84 1.19 15.23
N GLY A 110 -1.36 -0.01 15.01
CA GLY A 110 -2.11 -0.37 13.81
C GLY A 110 -3.52 0.24 13.76
N THR A 111 -3.95 0.67 12.57
CA THR A 111 -5.31 1.13 12.31
C THR A 111 -6.15 0.04 11.63
N ASN A 112 -7.43 -0.07 12.00
CA ASN A 112 -8.37 -0.94 11.31
C ASN A 112 -8.69 -0.42 9.89
N LEU A 113 -9.01 -1.34 8.98
CA LEU A 113 -9.45 -1.01 7.62
C LEU A 113 -10.84 -1.59 7.34
N PRO A 114 -11.74 -0.88 6.65
CA PRO A 114 -13.00 -1.46 6.20
C PRO A 114 -12.76 -2.69 5.32
N ALA A 115 -13.58 -3.74 5.50
CA ALA A 115 -13.49 -4.98 4.73
C ALA A 115 -13.48 -4.73 3.22
N ALA A 116 -14.41 -3.88 2.75
CA ALA A 116 -14.53 -3.51 1.35
C ALA A 116 -13.25 -2.88 0.80
N THR A 117 -12.60 -2.00 1.56
CA THR A 117 -11.36 -1.35 1.10
C THR A 117 -10.21 -2.33 0.99
N HIS A 118 -9.98 -3.15 2.03
CA HIS A 118 -8.85 -4.07 2.05
C HIS A 118 -9.01 -5.21 1.04
N GLY A 119 -10.17 -5.86 1.00
CA GLY A 119 -10.45 -6.94 0.04
C GLY A 119 -10.34 -6.44 -1.41
N TRP A 120 -10.94 -5.28 -1.70
CA TRP A 120 -10.84 -4.67 -3.03
C TRP A 120 -9.39 -4.38 -3.42
N TYR A 121 -8.59 -3.84 -2.50
CA TYR A 121 -7.20 -3.48 -2.75
C TYR A 121 -6.32 -4.71 -3.04
N LEU A 122 -6.46 -5.79 -2.29
CA LEU A 122 -5.73 -7.03 -2.54
C LEU A 122 -6.11 -7.66 -3.89
N ARG A 123 -7.41 -7.78 -4.15
CA ARG A 123 -7.95 -8.39 -5.37
C ARG A 123 -7.54 -7.62 -6.62
N HIS A 124 -7.90 -6.34 -6.67
CA HIS A 124 -7.80 -5.56 -7.90
C HIS A 124 -6.39 -5.02 -8.14
N LEU A 125 -5.60 -4.79 -7.10
CA LEU A 125 -4.26 -4.23 -7.26
C LEU A 125 -3.18 -5.30 -7.12
N TYR A 126 -3.09 -6.00 -6.00
CA TYR A 126 -1.99 -6.95 -5.81
C TYR A 126 -2.10 -8.19 -6.71
N VAL A 127 -3.31 -8.72 -6.91
CA VAL A 127 -3.51 -9.93 -7.74
C VAL A 127 -3.75 -9.58 -9.20
N GLU A 128 -4.71 -8.71 -9.48
CA GLU A 128 -5.11 -8.40 -10.86
C GLU A 128 -4.32 -7.23 -11.49
N ASN A 129 -3.58 -6.45 -10.70
CA ASN A 129 -2.81 -5.28 -11.15
C ASN A 129 -3.57 -4.31 -12.06
N ARG A 130 -4.84 -4.05 -11.75
CA ARG A 130 -5.73 -3.26 -12.62
C ARG A 130 -5.44 -1.76 -12.63
N LEU A 131 -4.60 -1.27 -11.71
CA LEU A 131 -4.27 0.15 -11.63
C LEU A 131 -3.45 0.63 -12.84
N VAL A 132 -2.57 -0.21 -13.39
CA VAL A 132 -1.77 0.15 -14.58
C VAL A 132 -2.59 0.08 -15.86
N GLU A 133 -3.73 -0.61 -15.83
CA GLU A 133 -4.63 -0.72 -16.97
C GLU A 133 -5.48 0.54 -17.13
N PRO A 134 -5.52 1.17 -18.32
CA PRO A 134 -6.38 2.31 -18.56
C PRO A 134 -7.86 1.96 -18.38
N GLY A 135 -8.47 2.54 -17.35
CA GLY A 135 -9.85 2.23 -16.94
C GLY A 135 -10.01 0.86 -16.27
N GLY A 136 -8.92 0.24 -15.81
CA GLY A 136 -8.96 -1.00 -15.06
C GLY A 136 -9.60 -0.85 -13.68
N ILE A 137 -9.55 0.35 -13.09
CA ILE A 137 -10.31 0.68 -11.88
C ILE A 137 -11.23 1.87 -12.13
N GLU A 138 -12.30 1.96 -11.32
CA GLU A 138 -13.29 3.02 -11.38
C GLU A 138 -13.47 3.65 -10.00
N LEU A 139 -13.50 4.98 -9.94
CA LEU A 139 -13.81 5.73 -8.73
C LEU A 139 -15.00 6.64 -9.03
N ASP A 140 -16.11 6.47 -8.32
CA ASP A 140 -17.31 7.32 -8.44
C ASP A 140 -17.79 7.44 -9.91
N GLY A 141 -17.89 6.30 -10.62
CA GLY A 141 -18.30 6.25 -12.02
C GLY A 141 -17.21 6.67 -13.02
N VAL A 142 -16.02 7.07 -12.55
CA VAL A 142 -14.93 7.57 -13.41
C VAL A 142 -13.83 6.52 -13.53
N LYS A 143 -13.65 6.03 -14.76
CA LYS A 143 -12.54 5.14 -15.12
C LYS A 143 -11.20 5.85 -14.97
N ILE A 144 -10.29 5.23 -14.23
CA ILE A 144 -8.98 5.80 -13.88
C ILE A 144 -7.94 5.42 -14.92
N ASP A 145 -7.17 6.41 -15.37
CA ASP A 145 -6.03 6.22 -16.26
C ASP A 145 -4.89 7.08 -15.73
N LEU A 146 -3.87 6.43 -15.16
CA LEU A 146 -2.71 7.10 -14.58
C LEU A 146 -1.93 7.91 -15.61
N ARG A 147 -2.03 7.60 -16.91
CA ARG A 147 -1.37 8.35 -17.99
C ARG A 147 -1.95 9.74 -18.19
N LYS A 148 -3.15 10.01 -17.64
CA LYS A 148 -3.77 11.35 -17.68
C LYS A 148 -3.16 12.31 -16.65
N ILE A 149 -2.31 11.83 -15.74
CA ILE A 149 -1.64 12.67 -14.76
C ILE A 149 -0.63 13.55 -15.48
N SER A 150 -0.92 14.86 -15.56
CA SER A 150 -0.09 15.85 -16.25
C SER A 150 0.67 16.78 -15.31
N VAL A 151 0.54 16.58 -14.00
CA VAL A 151 1.25 17.40 -13.01
C VAL A 151 2.70 16.95 -12.88
N PRO A 152 3.66 17.88 -12.68
CA PRO A 152 5.03 17.54 -12.31
C PRO A 152 5.06 16.55 -11.15
N SER A 153 5.71 15.42 -11.36
CA SER A 153 5.70 14.29 -10.43
C SER A 153 7.12 13.89 -10.06
N TYR A 154 7.35 13.66 -8.78
CA TYR A 154 8.58 13.10 -8.23
C TYR A 154 8.28 11.71 -7.65
N PHE A 155 9.16 10.74 -7.90
CA PHE A 155 9.06 9.37 -7.43
C PHE A 155 10.26 9.05 -6.55
#